data_AF-A0A0L7LG19-F1
#
_entry.id   AF-A0A0L7LG19-F1
#
_cell.length_a   1.000
_cell.length_b   1.000
_cell.length_c   1.000
_cell.angle_alpha   90.00
_cell.angle_beta   90.00
_cell.angle_gamma   90.00
#
_symmetry.space_group_name_H-M   'P 1'
#
loop_
_entity.id
_entity.type
_entity.pdbx_description
1 polymer ?
#
loop_
_entity_poly.entity_id
_entity_poly.type
_entity_poly.pdbx_seq_one_letter_code
_entity_poly.pdbx_strand_id
1 'polypeptide(L)'
;KKIQDLEEIQRNLQTCQGRSEITIQTLQRDHRYSEEKIKDLEKKLRSLELECHNEEQLKENARCQFHDLVRRLSAALDAEFCDSTHTHSPESLIIKAAELVQEITRLKNKCMNTTENLSSTEQDLRSCRDALERASADKDMLQRQLSSQLLDIERLKQEKESLLVQNRVLERELHEAREKLSHCSKNLNVVTDNVNQNESLIIQLKEDLKHRDEKYLRLQAEFRNTMESIAILLSLPTRFVEAHETTIKDRIREILNFDWVQFVQKF
;
A
#
# COMPACT_ATOMS: atom_id res chain seq x y z
N LYS A 1 36.55 -155.98 60.76
CA LYS A 1 37.46 -154.82 60.54
C LYS A 1 37.51 -154.41 59.07
N LYS A 2 37.87 -155.27 58.10
CA LYS A 2 37.94 -154.90 56.66
C LYS A 2 36.61 -154.53 55.97
N ILE A 3 35.47 -155.04 56.46
CA ILE A 3 34.13 -154.74 55.90
C ILE A 3 33.62 -153.37 56.36
N GLN A 4 33.88 -152.98 57.62
CA GLN A 4 33.53 -151.65 58.15
C GLN A 4 34.28 -150.52 57.43
N ASP A 5 35.57 -150.71 57.15
CA ASP A 5 36.37 -149.72 56.42
C ASP A 5 35.86 -149.54 54.97
N LEU A 6 35.39 -150.61 54.31
CA LEU A 6 34.82 -150.53 52.97
C LEU A 6 33.42 -149.88 52.96
N GLU A 7 32.59 -150.15 53.97
CA GLU A 7 31.29 -149.48 54.14
C GLU A 7 31.44 -148.00 54.50
N GLU A 8 32.49 -147.62 55.23
CA GLU A 8 32.81 -146.22 55.56
C GLU A 8 33.40 -145.47 54.36
N ILE A 9 34.29 -146.11 53.59
CA ILE A 9 34.77 -145.57 52.30
C ILE A 9 33.60 -145.38 51.34
N GLN A 10 32.68 -146.35 51.23
CA GLN A 10 31.51 -146.26 50.35
C GLN A 10 30.52 -145.19 50.81
N ARG A 11 30.30 -145.01 52.12
CA ARG A 11 29.51 -143.90 52.67
C ARG A 11 30.16 -142.55 52.40
N ASN A 12 31.47 -142.44 52.55
CA ASN A 12 32.23 -141.23 52.27
C ASN A 12 32.22 -140.91 50.77
N LEU A 13 32.30 -141.92 49.91
CA LEU A 13 32.21 -141.77 48.45
C LEU A 13 30.81 -141.30 48.03
N GLN A 14 29.75 -141.90 48.57
CA GLN A 14 28.36 -141.47 48.32
C GLN A 14 28.08 -140.06 48.85
N THR A 15 28.61 -139.72 50.02
CA THR A 15 28.49 -138.36 50.59
C THR A 15 29.28 -137.34 49.76
N CYS A 16 30.48 -137.70 49.29
CA CYS A 16 31.30 -136.86 48.41
C CYS A 16 30.64 -136.68 47.05
N GLN A 17 30.06 -137.75 46.48
CA GLN A 17 29.32 -137.73 45.22
C GLN A 17 28.06 -136.85 45.32
N GLY A 18 27.26 -137.01 46.39
CA GLY A 18 26.09 -136.17 46.62
C GLY A 18 26.44 -134.69 46.83
N ARG A 19 27.56 -134.38 47.51
CA ARG A 19 28.07 -133.01 47.63
C ARG A 19 28.52 -132.45 46.28
N SER A 20 29.27 -133.23 45.50
CA SER A 20 29.71 -132.85 44.16
C SER A 20 28.50 -132.58 43.24
N GLU A 21 27.46 -133.41 43.33
CA GLU A 21 26.23 -133.28 42.55
C GLU A 21 25.43 -132.01 42.94
N ILE A 22 25.33 -131.69 44.23
CA ILE A 22 24.73 -130.43 44.70
C ILE A 22 25.54 -129.21 44.20
N THR A 23 26.88 -129.27 44.26
CA THR A 23 27.73 -128.21 43.72
C THR A 23 27.53 -128.04 42.22
N ILE A 24 27.47 -129.14 41.44
CA ILE A 24 27.22 -129.11 40.00
C ILE A 24 25.84 -128.51 39.70
N GLN A 25 24.79 -128.92 40.40
CA GLN A 25 23.44 -128.36 40.21
C GLN A 25 23.37 -126.87 40.56
N THR A 26 24.11 -126.43 41.57
CA THR A 26 24.20 -125.00 41.96
C THR A 26 24.91 -124.20 40.87
N LEU A 27 26.07 -124.68 40.43
CA LEU A 27 26.82 -124.08 39.31
C LEU A 27 25.99 -124.04 38.03
N GLN A 28 25.21 -125.08 37.72
CA GLN A 28 24.31 -125.10 36.56
C GLN A 28 23.13 -124.12 36.69
N ARG A 29 22.64 -123.85 37.90
CA ARG A 29 21.63 -122.79 38.12
C ARG A 29 22.26 -121.41 37.98
N ASP A 30 23.41 -121.19 38.61
CA ASP A 30 24.13 -119.91 38.57
C ASP A 30 24.61 -119.57 37.16
N HIS A 31 25.04 -120.59 36.40
CA HIS A 31 25.40 -120.45 34.99
C HIS A 31 24.18 -120.05 34.16
N ARG A 32 23.04 -120.75 34.28
CA ARG A 32 21.80 -120.38 33.55
C ARG A 32 21.32 -118.97 33.90
N TYR A 33 21.33 -118.61 35.17
CA TYR A 33 20.99 -117.25 35.62
C TYR A 33 21.95 -116.20 35.04
N SER A 34 23.24 -116.50 35.00
CA SER A 34 24.24 -115.62 34.39
C SER A 34 24.05 -115.49 32.88
N GLU A 35 23.72 -116.58 32.17
CA GLU A 35 23.41 -116.56 30.73
C GLU A 35 22.17 -115.72 30.41
N GLU A 36 21.09 -115.85 31.20
CA GLU A 36 19.89 -115.02 31.05
C GLU A 36 20.20 -113.54 31.30
N LYS A 37 20.96 -113.24 32.37
CA LYS A 37 21.39 -111.88 32.68
C LYS A 37 22.28 -111.30 31.58
N ILE A 38 23.16 -112.09 30.97
CA ILE A 38 23.98 -111.68 29.82
C ILE A 38 23.06 -111.32 28.65
N LYS A 39 22.08 -112.16 28.31
CA LYS A 39 21.12 -111.87 27.21
C LYS A 39 20.32 -110.60 27.44
N ASP A 40 19.84 -110.36 28.66
CA ASP A 40 19.11 -109.13 29.01
C ASP A 40 20.01 -107.89 28.93
N LEU A 41 21.24 -107.99 29.41
CA LEU A 41 22.23 -106.90 29.31
C LEU A 41 22.62 -106.62 27.86
N GLU A 42 22.79 -107.65 27.02
CA GLU A 42 23.05 -107.50 25.58
C GLU A 42 21.88 -106.82 24.87
N LYS A 43 20.63 -107.19 25.20
CA LYS A 43 19.44 -106.53 24.65
C LYS A 43 19.36 -105.06 25.07
N LYS A 44 19.64 -104.77 26.34
CA LYS A 44 19.66 -103.40 26.86
C LYS A 44 20.78 -102.57 26.23
N LEU A 45 21.96 -103.16 26.04
CA LEU A 45 23.09 -102.52 25.37
C LEU A 45 22.71 -102.13 23.94
N ARG A 46 22.14 -103.05 23.15
CA ARG A 46 21.68 -102.74 21.78
C ARG A 46 20.59 -101.66 21.74
N SER A 47 19.68 -101.65 22.71
CA SER A 47 18.65 -100.59 22.82
C SER A 47 19.29 -99.22 23.08
N LEU A 48 20.24 -99.16 24.03
CA LEU A 48 20.95 -97.93 24.35
C LEU A 48 21.83 -97.44 23.21
N GLU A 49 22.47 -98.35 22.46
CA GLU A 49 23.24 -98.01 21.24
C GLU A 49 22.33 -97.38 20.17
N LEU A 50 21.14 -97.94 19.96
CA LEU A 50 20.16 -97.40 19.01
C LEU A 50 19.62 -96.04 19.46
N GLU A 51 19.28 -95.89 20.74
CA GLU A 51 18.84 -94.61 21.32
C GLU A 51 19.94 -93.56 21.20
N CYS A 52 21.18 -93.90 21.53
CA CYS A 52 22.33 -93.00 21.38
C CYS A 52 22.50 -92.54 19.92
N HIS A 53 22.43 -93.46 18.97
CA HIS A 53 22.52 -93.13 17.55
C HIS A 53 21.39 -92.21 17.07
N ASN A 54 20.15 -92.47 17.51
CA ASN A 54 19.00 -91.62 17.19
C ASN A 54 19.16 -90.21 17.79
N GLU A 55 19.61 -90.10 19.04
CA GLU A 55 19.87 -88.82 19.69
C GLU A 55 21.00 -88.04 18.99
N GLU A 56 22.07 -88.70 18.56
CA GLU A 56 23.13 -88.09 17.76
C GLU A 56 22.59 -87.55 16.43
N GLN A 57 21.71 -88.31 15.76
CA GLN A 57 21.10 -87.89 14.51
C GLN A 57 20.14 -86.69 14.71
N LEU A 58 19.33 -86.71 15.77
CA LEU A 58 18.43 -85.59 16.10
C LEU A 58 19.22 -84.32 16.42
N LYS A 59 20.31 -84.44 17.18
CA LYS A 59 21.21 -83.34 17.50
C LYS A 59 21.84 -82.75 16.23
N GLU A 60 22.32 -83.58 15.31
CA GLU A 60 22.92 -83.13 14.06
C GLU A 60 21.89 -82.44 13.14
N ASN A 61 20.68 -83.00 13.03
CA ASN A 61 19.59 -82.39 12.28
C ASN A 61 19.21 -81.01 12.84
N ALA A 62 19.09 -80.88 14.17
CA ALA A 62 18.81 -79.60 14.82
C ALA A 62 19.93 -78.58 14.59
N ARG A 63 21.20 -79.02 14.61
CA ARG A 63 22.36 -78.19 14.30
C ARG A 63 22.33 -77.66 12.86
N CYS A 64 22.01 -78.52 11.89
CA CYS A 64 21.87 -78.11 10.48
C CYS A 64 20.74 -77.09 10.28
N GLN A 65 19.58 -77.32 10.90
CA GLN A 65 18.44 -76.38 10.81
C GLN A 65 18.76 -75.03 11.43
N PHE A 66 19.44 -75.01 12.58
CA PHE A 66 19.89 -73.78 13.22
C PHE A 66 20.86 -73.00 12.33
N HIS A 67 21.85 -73.68 11.73
CA HIS A 67 22.77 -73.05 10.80
C HIS A 67 22.07 -72.47 9.56
N ASP A 68 21.10 -73.19 8.98
CA ASP A 68 20.34 -72.67 7.84
C ASP A 68 19.50 -71.44 8.22
N LEU A 69 18.88 -71.43 9.40
CA LEU A 69 18.16 -70.27 9.92
C LEU A 69 19.08 -69.06 10.07
N VAL A 70 20.24 -69.21 10.71
CA VAL A 70 21.19 -68.11 10.89
C VAL A 70 21.68 -67.60 9.53
N ARG A 71 21.99 -68.48 8.59
CA ARG A 71 22.37 -68.11 7.22
C ARG A 71 21.29 -67.30 6.51
N ARG A 72 20.02 -67.72 6.62
CA ARG A 72 18.88 -66.99 6.04
C ARG A 72 18.68 -65.62 6.69
N LEU A 73 18.87 -65.51 8.00
CA LEU A 73 18.82 -64.24 8.72
C LEU A 73 19.98 -63.31 8.33
N SER A 74 21.21 -63.84 8.18
CA SER A 74 22.35 -63.07 7.66
C SER A 74 22.04 -62.48 6.29
N ALA A 75 21.50 -63.29 5.37
CA ALA A 75 21.12 -62.83 4.04
C ALA A 75 19.98 -61.79 4.07
N ALA A 76 18.97 -61.98 4.94
CA ALA A 76 17.86 -61.04 5.05
C ALA A 76 18.27 -59.68 5.65
N LEU A 77 19.29 -59.66 6.51
CA LEU A 77 19.82 -58.45 7.15
C LEU A 77 20.97 -57.81 6.36
N ASP A 78 21.32 -58.36 5.19
CA ASP A 78 22.45 -57.93 4.37
C ASP A 78 23.75 -57.82 5.18
N ALA A 79 23.97 -58.79 6.07
CA ALA A 79 25.19 -58.87 6.85
C ALA A 79 26.31 -59.45 5.97
N GLU A 80 27.30 -58.62 5.62
CA GLU A 80 28.42 -58.98 4.76
C GLU A 80 29.16 -60.25 5.24
N PHE A 81 29.50 -61.10 4.27
CA PHE A 81 30.08 -62.43 4.49
C PHE A 81 31.61 -62.33 4.67
N CYS A 82 32.13 -62.78 5.81
CA CYS A 82 33.55 -63.13 5.91
C CYS A 82 33.67 -64.65 5.76
N ASP A 83 34.42 -65.10 4.76
CA ASP A 83 34.62 -66.49 4.34
C ASP A 83 35.26 -67.44 5.37
N SER A 84 35.42 -67.03 6.64
CA SER A 84 35.89 -67.95 7.68
C SER A 84 34.70 -68.71 8.27
N THR A 85 34.84 -70.02 8.37
CA THR A 85 33.79 -71.02 8.68
C THR A 85 33.07 -70.87 10.03
N HIS A 86 33.28 -69.77 10.77
CA HIS A 86 32.71 -69.46 12.08
C HIS A 86 32.08 -68.05 12.18
N THR A 87 31.79 -67.38 11.07
CA THR A 87 31.36 -65.96 11.03
C THR A 87 29.86 -65.71 11.22
N HIS A 88 29.06 -66.76 11.25
CA HIS A 88 27.63 -66.66 11.58
C HIS A 88 27.42 -66.66 13.10
N SER A 89 27.96 -65.66 13.81
CA SER A 89 27.59 -65.47 15.21
C SER A 89 26.15 -64.93 15.25
N PRO A 90 25.19 -65.64 15.89
CA PRO A 90 23.84 -65.11 16.07
C PRO A 90 23.83 -63.74 16.76
N GLU A 91 24.85 -63.45 17.58
CA GLU A 91 25.00 -62.18 18.28
C GLU A 91 25.21 -60.99 17.33
N SER A 92 25.99 -61.15 16.25
CA SER A 92 26.21 -60.05 15.29
C SER A 92 24.94 -59.69 14.53
N LEU A 93 24.10 -60.69 14.22
CA LEU A 93 22.79 -60.49 13.60
C LEU A 93 21.82 -59.79 14.53
N ILE A 94 21.83 -60.10 15.83
CA ILE A 94 21.01 -59.41 16.84
C ILE A 94 21.41 -57.94 16.92
N ILE A 95 22.71 -57.63 16.96
CA ILE A 95 23.20 -56.24 16.97
C ILE A 95 22.74 -55.51 15.70
N LYS A 96 22.92 -56.12 14.52
CA LYS A 96 22.50 -55.52 13.25
C LYS A 96 20.99 -55.26 13.21
N ALA A 97 20.18 -56.20 13.70
CA ALA A 97 18.73 -56.02 13.78
C ALA A 97 18.36 -54.87 14.74
N ALA A 98 19.04 -54.74 15.88
CA ALA A 98 18.83 -53.64 16.82
C ALA A 98 19.21 -52.28 16.21
N GLU A 99 20.33 -52.20 15.49
CA GLU A 99 20.76 -51.00 14.76
C GLU A 99 19.73 -50.59 13.70
N LEU A 100 19.21 -51.55 12.93
CA LEU A 100 18.16 -51.28 11.94
C LEU A 100 16.87 -50.77 12.57
N VAL A 101 16.46 -51.30 13.72
CA VAL A 101 15.28 -50.80 14.46
C VAL A 101 15.50 -49.36 14.94
N GLN A 102 16.69 -49.05 15.45
CA GLN A 102 17.03 -47.68 15.85
C GLN A 102 17.04 -46.73 14.66
N GLU A 103 17.62 -47.15 13.53
CA GLU A 103 17.68 -46.36 12.30
C GLU A 103 16.28 -46.12 11.70
N ILE A 104 15.43 -47.15 11.67
CA ILE A 104 14.02 -47.01 11.26
C ILE A 104 13.29 -45.99 12.15
N THR A 105 13.51 -46.04 13.46
CA THR A 105 12.90 -45.10 14.40
C THR A 105 13.38 -43.68 14.15
N ARG A 106 14.69 -43.50 13.92
CA ARG A 106 15.30 -42.22 13.58
C ARG A 106 14.75 -41.66 12.27
N LEU A 107 14.63 -42.49 11.23
CA LEU A 107 14.08 -42.10 9.93
C LEU A 107 12.60 -41.75 10.01
N LYS A 108 11.81 -42.49 10.81
CA LYS A 108 10.40 -42.16 11.07
C LYS A 108 10.25 -40.77 11.69
N ASN A 109 11.05 -40.48 12.72
CA ASN A 109 11.05 -39.15 13.36
C ASN A 109 11.45 -38.05 12.38
N LYS A 110 12.49 -38.30 11.56
CA LYS A 110 12.91 -37.34 10.52
C LYS A 110 11.81 -37.09 9.47
N CYS A 111 11.11 -38.15 9.06
CA CYS A 111 9.99 -38.06 8.11
C CYS A 111 8.84 -37.24 8.68
N MET A 112 8.48 -37.48 9.94
CA MET A 112 7.44 -36.72 10.65
C MET A 112 7.79 -35.22 10.72
N ASN A 113 9.00 -34.89 11.18
CA ASN A 113 9.46 -33.50 11.25
C ASN A 113 9.48 -32.82 9.87
N THR A 114 9.89 -33.55 8.83
CA THR A 114 9.89 -33.02 7.46
C THR A 114 8.47 -32.74 6.97
N THR A 115 7.51 -33.60 7.32
CA THR A 115 6.10 -33.43 6.96
C THR A 115 5.49 -32.22 7.67
N GLU A 116 5.79 -32.04 8.96
CA GLU A 116 5.35 -30.86 9.72
C GLU A 116 5.92 -29.56 9.15
N ASN A 117 7.23 -29.54 8.84
CA ASN A 117 7.89 -28.39 8.22
C ASN A 117 7.31 -28.07 6.83
N LEU A 118 7.01 -29.10 6.04
CA LEU A 118 6.37 -28.93 4.73
C LEU A 118 4.98 -28.30 4.91
N SER A 119 4.17 -28.82 5.84
CA SER A 119 2.83 -28.28 6.12
C SER A 119 2.90 -26.81 6.58
N SER A 120 3.88 -26.44 7.41
CA SER A 120 4.09 -25.04 7.81
C SER A 120 4.46 -24.17 6.61
N THR A 121 5.40 -24.63 5.79
CA THR A 121 5.87 -23.88 4.61
C THR A 121 4.75 -23.68 3.58
N GLU A 122 3.89 -24.68 3.38
CA GLU A 122 2.72 -24.56 2.52
C GLU A 122 1.72 -23.53 3.04
N GLN A 123 1.56 -23.44 4.37
CA GLN A 123 0.69 -22.45 4.99
C GLN A 123 1.25 -21.03 4.85
N ASP A 124 2.56 -20.87 5.04
CA ASP A 124 3.25 -19.59 4.82
C ASP A 124 3.14 -19.16 3.36
N LEU A 125 3.31 -20.10 2.41
CA LEU A 125 3.16 -19.83 0.99
C LEU A 125 1.74 -19.37 0.62
N ARG A 126 0.70 -20.01 1.18
CA ARG A 126 -0.69 -19.57 1.02
C ARG A 126 -0.88 -18.15 1.56
N SER A 127 -0.38 -17.88 2.76
CA SER A 127 -0.47 -16.56 3.38
C SER A 127 0.24 -15.46 2.56
N CYS A 128 1.40 -15.77 1.99
CA CYS A 128 2.14 -14.88 1.09
C CYS A 128 1.38 -14.61 -0.21
N ARG A 129 0.71 -15.63 -0.78
CA ARG A 129 -0.13 -15.45 -1.98
C ARG A 129 -1.30 -14.51 -1.70
N ASP A 130 -2.00 -14.70 -0.60
CA ASP A 130 -3.12 -13.84 -0.22
C ASP A 130 -2.66 -12.39 0.04
N ALA A 131 -1.49 -12.21 0.65
CA ALA A 131 -0.90 -10.89 0.85
C ALA A 131 -0.52 -10.21 -0.47
N LEU A 132 0.02 -10.97 -1.43
CA LEU A 132 0.35 -10.48 -2.76
C LEU A 132 -0.89 -10.06 -3.54
N GLU A 133 -1.97 -10.84 -3.47
CA GLU A 133 -3.25 -10.52 -4.11
C GLU A 133 -3.84 -9.22 -3.58
N ARG A 134 -3.86 -9.03 -2.25
CA ARG A 134 -4.28 -7.77 -1.62
C ARG A 134 -3.42 -6.59 -2.08
N ALA A 135 -2.10 -6.75 -2.05
CA ALA A 135 -1.18 -5.70 -2.50
C ALA A 135 -1.39 -5.34 -4.00
N SER A 136 -1.72 -6.33 -4.84
CA SER A 136 -2.05 -6.09 -6.25
C SER A 136 -3.35 -5.30 -6.40
N ALA A 137 -4.39 -5.63 -5.63
CA ALA A 137 -5.65 -4.89 -5.65
C ALA A 137 -5.47 -3.43 -5.19
N ASP A 138 -4.68 -3.22 -4.14
CA ASP A 138 -4.33 -1.87 -3.65
C ASP A 138 -3.57 -1.06 -4.71
N LYS A 139 -2.59 -1.70 -5.38
CA LYS A 139 -1.86 -1.08 -6.49
C LYS A 139 -2.81 -0.62 -7.60
N ASP A 140 -3.76 -1.47 -8.01
CA ASP A 140 -4.71 -1.13 -9.08
C ASP A 140 -5.65 0.00 -8.67
N MET A 141 -6.03 0.07 -7.39
CA MET A 141 -6.80 1.19 -6.84
C MET A 141 -5.99 2.49 -6.87
N LEU A 142 -4.74 2.47 -6.39
CA LEU A 142 -3.86 3.63 -6.41
C LEU A 142 -3.57 4.11 -7.83
N GLN A 143 -3.40 3.18 -8.78
CA GLN A 143 -3.19 3.53 -10.18
C GLN A 143 -4.41 4.26 -10.77
N ARG A 144 -5.63 3.80 -10.46
CA ARG A 144 -6.87 4.51 -10.86
C ARG A 144 -6.97 5.90 -10.25
N GLN A 145 -6.64 6.05 -8.96
CA GLN A 145 -6.61 7.36 -8.29
C GLN A 145 -5.60 8.31 -8.93
N LEU A 146 -4.39 7.82 -9.20
CA LEU A 146 -3.34 8.60 -9.87
C LEU A 146 -3.80 9.07 -11.26
N SER A 147 -4.42 8.20 -12.06
CA SER A 147 -4.97 8.57 -13.36
C SER A 147 -6.02 9.68 -13.26
N SER A 148 -6.92 9.61 -12.27
CA SER A 148 -7.91 10.66 -12.02
C SER A 148 -7.24 11.99 -11.65
N GLN A 149 -6.27 11.96 -10.74
CA GLN A 149 -5.56 13.17 -10.30
C GLN A 149 -4.77 13.83 -11.43
N LEU A 150 -4.19 13.05 -12.34
CA LEU A 150 -3.51 13.59 -13.51
C LEU A 150 -4.46 14.34 -14.45
N LEU A 151 -5.68 13.83 -14.64
CA LEU A 151 -6.72 14.53 -15.43
C LEU A 151 -7.14 15.83 -14.76
N ASP A 152 -7.32 15.83 -13.44
CA ASP A 152 -7.67 17.05 -12.68
C ASP A 152 -6.57 18.11 -12.76
N ILE A 153 -5.30 17.69 -12.67
CA ILE A 153 -4.15 18.59 -12.82
C ILE A 153 -4.15 19.23 -14.21
N GLU A 154 -4.42 18.46 -15.27
CA GLU A 154 -4.45 18.99 -16.63
C GLU A 154 -5.61 19.97 -16.83
N ARG A 155 -6.79 19.64 -16.29
CA ARG A 155 -7.94 20.55 -16.27
C ARG A 155 -7.62 21.88 -15.57
N LEU A 156 -6.99 21.82 -14.40
CA LEU A 156 -6.61 23.01 -13.63
C LEU A 156 -5.54 23.85 -14.34
N LYS A 157 -4.59 23.22 -15.05
CA LYS A 157 -3.62 23.94 -15.88
C LYS A 157 -4.31 24.70 -17.01
N GLN A 158 -5.28 24.07 -17.68
CA GLN A 158 -6.05 24.71 -18.74
C GLN A 158 -6.88 25.89 -18.20
N GLU A 159 -7.55 25.70 -17.06
CA GLU A 159 -8.31 26.74 -16.38
C GLU A 159 -7.42 27.94 -15.98
N LYS A 160 -6.24 27.66 -15.43
CA LYS A 160 -5.23 28.68 -15.11
C LYS A 160 -4.81 29.48 -16.36
N GLU A 161 -4.51 28.82 -17.47
CA GLU A 161 -4.10 29.52 -18.70
C GLU A 161 -5.24 30.41 -19.24
N SER A 162 -6.47 29.90 -19.22
CA SER A 162 -7.65 30.69 -19.59
C SER A 162 -7.81 31.95 -18.72
N LEU A 163 -7.65 31.81 -17.39
CA LEU A 163 -7.73 32.94 -16.46
C LEU A 163 -6.58 33.94 -16.66
N LEU A 164 -5.36 33.46 -16.97
CA LEU A 164 -4.23 34.35 -17.27
C LEU A 164 -4.48 35.18 -18.54
N VAL A 165 -5.04 34.57 -19.59
CA VAL A 165 -5.43 35.30 -20.81
C VAL A 165 -6.49 36.35 -20.50
N GLN A 166 -7.53 35.98 -19.75
CA GLN A 166 -8.60 36.91 -19.37
C GLN A 166 -8.08 38.07 -18.52
N ASN A 167 -7.19 37.78 -17.57
CA ASN A 167 -6.57 38.80 -16.73
C ASN A 167 -5.79 39.82 -17.58
N ARG A 168 -4.98 39.37 -18.54
CA ARG A 168 -4.26 40.24 -19.48
C ARG A 168 -5.17 41.11 -20.36
N VAL A 169 -6.40 40.65 -20.65
CA VAL A 169 -7.39 41.47 -21.36
C VAL A 169 -7.91 42.56 -20.43
N LEU A 170 -8.32 42.20 -19.22
CA LEU A 170 -8.83 43.15 -18.22
C LEU A 170 -7.77 44.20 -17.82
N GLU A 171 -6.50 43.82 -17.70
CA GLU A 171 -5.41 44.75 -17.44
C GLU A 171 -5.27 45.80 -18.55
N ARG A 172 -5.43 45.39 -19.82
CA ARG A 172 -5.40 46.31 -20.96
C ARG A 172 -6.60 47.24 -20.96
N GLU A 173 -7.81 46.72 -20.77
CA GLU A 173 -9.04 47.52 -20.68
C GLU A 173 -8.98 48.54 -19.53
N LEU A 174 -8.45 48.14 -18.38
CA LEU A 174 -8.24 49.02 -17.23
C LEU A 174 -7.26 50.15 -17.55
N HIS A 175 -6.17 49.82 -18.27
CA HIS A 175 -5.20 50.82 -18.71
C HIS A 175 -5.84 51.85 -19.64
N GLU A 176 -6.56 51.41 -20.66
CA GLU A 176 -7.29 52.29 -21.58
C GLU A 176 -8.32 53.17 -20.86
N ALA A 177 -9.05 52.61 -19.88
CA ALA A 177 -10.02 53.37 -19.09
C ALA A 177 -9.33 54.48 -18.26
N ARG A 178 -8.15 54.19 -17.68
CA ARG A 178 -7.35 55.19 -16.95
C ARG A 178 -6.85 56.31 -17.87
N GLU A 179 -6.41 55.99 -19.08
CA GLU A 179 -5.99 57.00 -20.06
C GLU A 179 -7.16 57.90 -20.48
N LYS A 180 -8.33 57.30 -20.78
CA LYS A 180 -9.56 58.04 -21.09
C LYS A 180 -9.96 58.96 -19.94
N LEU A 181 -9.92 58.47 -18.70
CA LEU A 181 -10.21 59.28 -17.51
C LEU A 181 -9.23 60.45 -17.36
N SER A 182 -7.93 60.21 -17.57
CA SER A 182 -6.91 61.26 -17.54
C SER A 182 -7.18 62.34 -18.60
N HIS A 183 -7.56 61.94 -19.81
CA HIS A 183 -7.92 62.87 -20.88
C HIS A 183 -9.17 63.69 -20.55
N CYS A 184 -10.24 63.04 -20.08
CA CYS A 184 -11.46 63.72 -19.64
C CYS A 184 -11.20 64.72 -18.51
N SER A 185 -10.36 64.36 -17.53
CA SER A 185 -9.96 65.23 -16.43
C SER A 185 -9.24 66.50 -16.93
N LYS A 186 -8.28 66.35 -17.86
CA LYS A 186 -7.62 67.51 -18.49
C LYS A 186 -8.61 68.40 -19.24
N ASN A 187 -9.50 67.82 -20.03
CA ASN A 187 -10.51 68.57 -20.78
C ASN A 187 -11.48 69.31 -19.84
N LEU A 188 -11.88 68.67 -18.73
CA LEU A 188 -12.74 69.27 -17.72
C LEU A 188 -12.09 70.50 -17.10
N ASN A 189 -10.79 70.45 -16.80
CA ASN A 189 -10.05 71.61 -16.28
C ASN A 189 -10.06 72.76 -17.29
N VAL A 190 -9.80 72.50 -18.58
CA VAL A 190 -9.85 73.52 -19.64
C VAL A 190 -11.24 74.16 -19.74
N VAL A 191 -12.30 73.35 -19.71
CA VAL A 191 -13.68 73.86 -19.74
C VAL A 191 -13.98 74.70 -18.49
N THR A 192 -13.53 74.25 -17.32
CA THR A 192 -13.70 74.98 -16.06
C THR A 192 -13.01 76.35 -16.12
N ASP A 193 -11.77 76.40 -16.60
CA ASP A 193 -11.03 77.65 -16.77
C ASP A 193 -11.73 78.61 -17.74
N ASN A 194 -12.23 78.10 -18.87
CA ASN A 194 -13.00 78.89 -19.83
C ASN A 194 -14.31 79.44 -19.23
N VAL A 195 -15.01 78.63 -18.43
CA VAL A 195 -16.22 79.09 -17.72
C VAL A 195 -15.87 80.21 -16.75
N ASN A 196 -14.83 80.05 -15.93
CA ASN A 196 -14.37 81.08 -15.00
C ASN A 196 -13.96 82.38 -15.71
N GLN A 197 -13.29 82.27 -16.86
CA GLN A 197 -12.93 83.43 -17.69
C GLN A 197 -14.16 84.12 -18.26
N ASN A 198 -15.14 83.36 -18.76
CA ASN A 198 -16.39 83.89 -19.27
C ASN A 198 -17.22 84.56 -18.17
N GLU A 199 -17.28 83.98 -16.97
CA GLU A 199 -17.94 84.60 -15.82
C GLU A 199 -17.31 85.95 -15.46
N SER A 200 -15.98 86.02 -15.44
CA SER A 200 -15.24 87.28 -15.19
C SER A 200 -15.55 88.34 -16.27
N LEU A 201 -15.58 87.93 -17.55
CA LEU A 201 -15.93 88.82 -18.65
C LEU A 201 -17.37 89.32 -18.56
N ILE A 202 -18.32 88.46 -18.20
CA ILE A 202 -19.73 88.82 -18.01
C ILE A 202 -19.85 89.86 -16.89
N ILE A 203 -19.13 89.71 -15.78
CA ILE A 203 -19.13 90.68 -14.68
C ILE A 203 -18.60 92.03 -15.18
N GLN A 204 -17.48 92.04 -15.89
CA GLN A 204 -16.89 93.26 -16.46
C GLN A 204 -17.85 93.96 -17.43
N LEU A 205 -18.47 93.23 -18.36
CA LEU A 205 -19.42 93.79 -19.32
C LEU A 205 -20.67 94.35 -18.63
N LYS A 206 -21.14 93.74 -17.54
CA LYS A 206 -22.24 94.29 -16.72
C LYS A 206 -21.85 95.62 -16.07
N GLU A 207 -20.63 95.73 -15.57
CA GLU A 207 -20.12 96.99 -15.01
C GLU A 207 -19.99 98.07 -16.10
N ASP A 208 -19.42 97.74 -17.26
CA ASP A 208 -19.30 98.66 -18.39
C ASP A 208 -20.67 99.16 -18.86
N LEU A 209 -21.65 98.26 -18.96
CA LEU A 209 -23.03 98.60 -19.32
C LEU A 209 -23.64 99.59 -18.31
N LYS A 210 -23.47 99.33 -17.01
CA LYS A 210 -23.93 100.22 -15.94
C LYS A 210 -23.32 101.62 -16.06
N HIS A 211 -22.00 101.71 -16.29
CA HIS A 211 -21.33 103.00 -16.48
C HIS A 211 -21.83 103.74 -17.72
N ARG A 212 -22.13 103.01 -18.80
CA ARG A 212 -22.71 103.57 -20.03
C ARG A 212 -24.12 104.11 -19.80
N ASP A 213 -24.96 103.37 -19.08
CA ASP A 213 -26.30 103.81 -18.71
C ASP A 213 -26.26 105.08 -17.84
N GLU A 214 -25.38 105.13 -16.83
CA GLU A 214 -25.18 106.33 -16.00
C GLU A 214 -24.68 107.54 -16.80
N LYS A 215 -23.80 107.32 -17.79
CA LYS A 215 -23.33 108.38 -18.70
C LYS A 215 -24.45 108.85 -19.63
N TYR A 216 -25.25 107.92 -20.16
CA TYR A 216 -26.39 108.24 -21.02
C TYR A 216 -27.43 109.07 -20.26
N LEU A 217 -27.80 108.68 -19.03
CA LEU A 217 -28.73 109.44 -18.18
C LEU A 217 -28.22 110.85 -17.88
N ARG A 218 -26.91 111.01 -17.61
CA ARG A 218 -26.29 112.33 -17.42
C ARG A 218 -26.37 113.20 -18.67
N LEU A 219 -25.95 112.68 -19.82
CA LEU A 219 -26.04 113.39 -21.10
C LEU A 219 -27.48 113.75 -21.45
N GLN A 220 -28.42 112.85 -21.18
CA GLN A 220 -29.85 113.10 -21.39
C GLN A 220 -30.37 114.25 -20.51
N ALA A 221 -29.91 114.33 -19.26
CA ALA A 221 -30.23 115.43 -18.35
C ALA A 221 -29.60 116.76 -18.80
N GLU A 222 -28.31 116.77 -19.17
CA GLU A 222 -27.62 117.95 -19.70
C GLU A 222 -28.26 118.47 -20.99
N PHE A 223 -28.64 117.58 -21.91
CA PHE A 223 -29.37 117.91 -23.13
C PHE A 223 -30.70 118.58 -22.81
N ARG A 224 -31.47 118.01 -21.87
CA ARG A 224 -32.75 118.59 -21.41
C ARG A 224 -32.55 119.98 -20.80
N ASN A 225 -31.58 120.15 -19.91
CA ASN A 225 -31.27 121.44 -19.29
C ASN A 225 -30.85 122.50 -20.33
N THR A 226 -30.11 122.09 -21.37
CA THR A 226 -29.71 122.97 -22.47
C THR A 226 -30.92 123.40 -23.30
N MET A 227 -31.81 122.45 -23.62
CA MET A 227 -33.08 122.71 -24.30
C MET A 227 -33.97 123.67 -23.51
N GLU A 228 -34.07 123.48 -22.19
CA GLU A 228 -34.78 124.39 -21.29
C GLU A 228 -34.16 125.78 -21.28
N SER A 229 -32.82 125.87 -21.18
CA SER A 229 -32.10 127.15 -21.21
C SER A 229 -32.33 127.92 -22.52
N ILE A 230 -32.27 127.24 -23.67
CA ILE A 230 -32.54 127.85 -24.98
C ILE A 230 -34.00 128.31 -25.08
N ALA A 231 -34.96 127.50 -24.63
CA ALA A 231 -36.37 127.85 -24.65
C ALA A 231 -36.69 129.08 -23.78
N ILE A 232 -36.07 129.19 -22.60
CA ILE A 232 -36.16 130.38 -21.74
C ILE A 232 -35.60 131.61 -22.47
N LEU A 233 -34.41 131.52 -23.08
CA LEU A 233 -33.78 132.64 -23.80
C LEU A 233 -34.62 133.12 -25.00
N LEU A 234 -35.37 132.23 -25.65
CA LEU A 234 -36.23 132.56 -26.80
C LEU A 234 -37.65 133.00 -26.39
N SER A 235 -38.01 132.82 -25.12
CA SER A 235 -39.29 133.25 -24.57
C SER A 235 -39.29 134.75 -24.30
N LEU A 236 -40.44 135.39 -24.55
CA LEU A 236 -40.69 136.80 -24.25
C LEU A 236 -41.85 136.91 -23.26
N PRO A 237 -42.03 138.04 -22.57
CA PRO A 237 -43.16 138.23 -21.65
C PRO A 237 -44.54 137.97 -22.29
N THR A 238 -44.65 138.12 -23.61
CA THR A 238 -45.88 137.91 -24.39
C THR A 238 -45.98 136.55 -25.08
N ARG A 239 -44.92 135.74 -25.06
CA ARG A 239 -44.90 134.42 -25.71
C ARG A 239 -43.91 133.47 -25.05
N PHE A 240 -44.45 132.38 -24.50
CA PHE A 240 -43.69 131.28 -23.94
C PHE A 240 -43.28 130.27 -25.01
N VAL A 241 -42.06 129.73 -24.92
CA VAL A 241 -41.52 128.68 -25.79
C VAL A 241 -41.26 127.46 -24.93
N GLU A 242 -41.81 126.30 -25.33
CA GLU A 242 -41.56 125.04 -24.63
C GLU A 242 -40.17 124.49 -24.97
N ALA A 243 -39.56 123.79 -24.00
CA ALA A 243 -38.25 123.15 -24.09
C ALA A 243 -38.25 121.88 -24.95
N HIS A 244 -38.75 121.98 -26.18
CA HIS A 244 -38.85 120.89 -27.13
C HIS A 244 -38.29 121.30 -28.50
N GLU A 245 -37.64 120.36 -29.19
CA GLU A 245 -36.77 120.64 -30.35
C GLU A 245 -37.53 121.34 -31.48
N THR A 246 -38.72 120.85 -31.78
CA THR A 246 -39.58 121.42 -32.81
C THR A 246 -39.96 122.87 -32.49
N THR A 247 -40.43 123.13 -31.27
CA THR A 247 -40.90 124.44 -30.80
C THR A 247 -39.80 125.49 -30.76
N ILE A 248 -38.61 125.10 -30.30
CA ILE A 248 -37.41 125.96 -30.33
C ILE A 248 -37.02 126.31 -31.77
N LYS A 249 -36.94 125.31 -32.67
CA LYS A 249 -36.58 125.55 -34.08
C LYS A 249 -37.59 126.45 -34.79
N ASP A 250 -38.89 126.25 -34.54
CA ASP A 250 -39.95 127.07 -35.11
C ASP A 250 -39.82 128.53 -34.65
N ARG A 251 -39.54 128.75 -33.36
CA ARG A 251 -39.33 130.08 -32.81
C ARG A 251 -38.11 130.79 -33.40
N ILE A 252 -36.98 130.09 -33.54
CA ILE A 252 -35.79 130.64 -34.19
C ILE A 252 -36.11 131.05 -35.63
N ARG A 253 -36.82 130.20 -36.40
CA ARG A 253 -37.25 130.51 -37.77
C ARG A 253 -38.13 131.75 -37.83
N GLU A 254 -39.08 131.90 -36.91
CA GLU A 254 -39.89 133.12 -36.82
C GLU A 254 -39.06 134.38 -36.54
N ILE A 255 -38.12 134.33 -35.58
CA ILE A 255 -37.26 135.47 -35.23
C ILE A 255 -36.41 135.87 -36.45
N LEU A 256 -35.77 134.90 -37.10
CA LEU A 256 -34.96 135.13 -38.29
C LEU A 256 -35.81 135.71 -39.44
N ASN A 257 -37.03 135.18 -39.65
CA ASN A 257 -37.94 135.72 -40.66
C ASN A 257 -38.42 137.14 -40.31
N PHE A 258 -38.61 137.45 -39.02
CA PHE A 258 -39.00 138.79 -38.57
C PHE A 258 -37.87 139.81 -38.76
N ASP A 259 -36.62 139.44 -38.43
CA ASP A 259 -35.44 140.29 -38.67
C ASP A 259 -35.14 140.46 -40.16
N TRP A 260 -35.32 139.42 -40.98
CA TRP A 260 -35.21 139.53 -42.45
C TRP A 260 -36.28 140.47 -43.03
N VAL A 261 -37.52 140.40 -42.56
CA VAL A 261 -38.59 141.31 -42.98
C VAL A 261 -38.30 142.74 -42.54
N GLN A 262 -37.76 142.97 -41.34
CA GLN A 262 -37.33 144.30 -40.91
C GLN A 262 -36.09 144.82 -41.65
N PHE A 263 -35.13 143.95 -42.01
CA PHE A 263 -33.95 144.31 -42.78
C PHE A 263 -34.32 144.71 -44.22
N VAL A 264 -35.22 143.97 -44.87
CA VAL A 264 -35.78 144.28 -46.20
C VAL A 264 -36.73 145.50 -46.18
N GLN A 265 -37.23 145.90 -45.01
CA GLN A 265 -38.00 147.16 -44.87
C GLN A 265 -37.11 148.38 -44.56
N LYS A 266 -35.83 148.18 -44.20
CA LYS A 266 -34.86 149.25 -43.88
C LYS A 266 -33.82 149.50 -44.98
N PHE A 267 -33.75 148.65 -46.01
CA PHE A 267 -32.93 148.81 -47.22
C PHE A 267 -33.80 148.55 -48.46
#